data_AF-B3S4V6-F1
#
_entry.id   AF-B3S4V6-F1
#
_cell.length_a   1.000
_cell.length_b   1.000
_cell.length_c   1.000
_cell.angle_alpha   90.00
_cell.angle_beta   90.00
_cell.angle_gamma   90.00
#
_symmetry.space_group_name_H-M   'P 1'
#
loop_
_entity.id
_entity.type
_entity.pdbx_description
1 polymer ?
#
loop_
_entity_poly.entity_id
_entity_poly.type
_entity_poly.pdbx_seq_one_letter_code
_entity_poly.pdbx_strand_id
1 'polypeptide(L)' 'GGGKRFPYPQYVWSPAGGWWCNPRNWKRNTALATVAVIGICMPAFYLSASREVRTAVIDV' A
#
# COMPACT_ATOMS: atom_id res chain seq x y z
N GLY A 1 10.65 -20.91 1.74
CA GLY A 1 10.13 -21.99 2.60
C GLY A 1 9.56 -21.40 3.87
N GLY A 2 8.39 -21.86 4.32
CA GLY A 2 7.84 -21.49 5.64
C GLY A 2 8.29 -22.50 6.68
N GLY A 3 8.84 -22.02 7.81
CA GLY A 3 9.28 -22.87 8.92
C GLY A 3 8.16 -23.70 9.55
N LYS A 4 8.50 -24.54 10.53
CA LYS A 4 7.54 -25.38 11.25
C LYS A 4 6.40 -24.53 11.82
N ARG A 5 5.16 -24.95 11.57
CA ARG A 5 3.96 -24.35 12.17
C ARG A 5 3.70 -25.00 13.53
N PHE A 6 3.27 -24.21 14.49
CA PHE A 6 2.92 -24.63 15.85
C PHE A 6 1.43 -24.37 16.11
N PRO A 7 0.81 -25.03 17.10
CA PRO A 7 -0.57 -24.75 17.46
C PRO A 7 -0.77 -23.29 17.85
N TYR A 8 -1.84 -22.67 17.35
CA TYR A 8 -2.21 -21.28 17.64
C TYR A 8 -3.74 -21.15 17.73
N PRO A 9 -4.27 -20.19 18.51
CA PRO A 9 -5.70 -19.98 18.62
C PRO A 9 -6.28 -19.39 17.32
N GLN A 10 -7.26 -20.07 16.72
CA GLN A 10 -7.88 -19.64 15.44
C GLN A 10 -8.86 -18.47 15.60
N TYR A 11 -9.38 -18.25 16.81
CA TYR A 11 -10.43 -17.27 17.09
C TYR A 11 -9.87 -15.87 17.37
N VAL A 12 -8.55 -15.70 17.47
CA VAL A 12 -7.93 -14.40 17.69
C VAL A 12 -7.83 -13.68 16.36
N TRP A 13 -8.48 -12.52 16.27
CA TRP A 13 -8.39 -11.65 15.11
C TRP A 13 -7.48 -10.45 15.39
N SER A 14 -6.68 -10.07 14.39
CA SER A 14 -5.88 -8.85 14.40
C SER A 14 -5.99 -8.17 13.04
N PRO A 15 -5.98 -6.82 13.00
CA PRO A 15 -6.10 -6.07 11.75
C PRO A 15 -4.93 -6.31 10.79
N ALA A 16 -3.74 -6.65 11.30
CA ALA A 16 -2.57 -6.97 10.48
C ALA A 16 -2.55 -8.43 9.98
N GLY A 17 -3.47 -9.27 10.47
CA GLY A 17 -3.44 -10.72 10.34
C GLY A 17 -2.99 -11.43 11.62
N GLY A 18 -2.82 -12.75 11.53
CA GLY A 18 -2.35 -13.65 12.58
C GLY A 18 -1.25 -14.59 12.09
N TRP A 19 -1.15 -15.76 12.71
CA TRP A 19 -0.07 -16.71 12.47
C TRP A 19 -0.09 -17.28 11.03
N TRP A 20 1.04 -17.13 10.33
CA TRP A 20 1.25 -17.62 8.94
C TRP A 20 0.12 -17.26 7.96
N CYS A 21 -0.37 -16.01 8.02
CA CYS A 21 -1.43 -15.54 7.14
C CYS A 21 -1.14 -15.78 5.66
N ASN A 22 -1.94 -16.64 5.04
CA ASN A 22 -1.96 -16.85 3.60
C ASN A 22 -3.42 -16.94 3.12
N PRO A 23 -4.14 -15.81 3.02
CA PRO A 23 -5.52 -15.82 2.58
C PRO A 23 -5.61 -16.25 1.11
N ARG A 24 -6.61 -17.06 0.79
CA ARG A 24 -6.83 -17.59 -0.57
C ARG A 24 -6.84 -16.51 -1.66
N ASN A 25 -7.34 -15.31 -1.34
CA ASN A 25 -7.52 -14.21 -2.28
C ASN A 25 -6.48 -13.10 -2.14
N TRP A 26 -5.28 -13.39 -1.62
CA TRP A 26 -4.25 -12.36 -1.38
C TRP A 26 -3.96 -11.51 -2.63
N LYS A 27 -3.88 -12.11 -3.82
CA LYS A 27 -3.60 -11.41 -5.08
C LYS A 27 -4.64 -10.33 -5.39
N ARG A 28 -5.92 -10.67 -5.27
CA ARG A 28 -7.03 -9.74 -5.53
C ARG A 28 -7.04 -8.61 -4.51
N ASN A 29 -6.83 -8.95 -3.24
CA ASN A 29 -6.83 -7.96 -2.15
C ASN A 29 -5.68 -6.97 -2.31
N THR A 30 -4.48 -7.44 -2.64
CA THR A 30 -3.32 -6.58 -2.93
C THR A 30 -3.54 -5.74 -4.18
N ALA A 31 -4.11 -6.31 -5.24
CA ALA A 31 -4.42 -5.54 -6.46
C ALA A 31 -5.37 -4.37 -6.15
N LEU A 32 -6.43 -4.60 -5.38
CA LEU A 32 -7.35 -3.54 -4.97
C LEU A 32 -6.67 -2.48 -4.10
N ALA A 33 -5.84 -2.89 -3.14
CA ALA A 33 -5.09 -1.96 -2.30
C ALA A 33 -4.15 -1.08 -3.14
N THR A 34 -3.41 -1.67 -4.10
CA THR A 34 -2.54 -0.92 -5.00
C THR A 34 -3.32 0.04 -5.89
N VAL A 35 -4.47 -0.38 -6.43
CA VAL A 35 -5.34 0.51 -7.23
C VAL A 35 -5.83 1.70 -6.40
N ALA A 36 -6.22 1.48 -5.14
CA ALA A 36 -6.64 2.55 -4.24
C ALA A 36 -5.50 3.55 -3.96
N VAL A 37 -4.29 3.05 -3.70
CA VAL A 37 -3.10 3.90 -3.48
C VAL A 37 -2.79 4.74 -4.72
N ILE A 38 -2.74 4.12 -5.89
CA ILE A 38 -2.48 4.84 -7.16
C ILE A 38 -3.58 5.85 -7.44
N GLY A 39 -4.85 5.48 -7.20
CA GLY A 39 -6.01 6.36 -7.38
C GLY A 39 -5.97 7.64 -6.54
N ILE A 40 -5.27 7.63 -5.40
CA ILE A 40 -5.06 8.80 -4.55
C ILE A 40 -3.78 9.54 -4.92
N CYS A 41 -2.66 8.81 -5.09
CA CYS A 41 -1.35 9.42 -5.33
C CYS A 41 -1.27 10.14 -6.68
N MET A 42 -1.87 9.58 -7.75
CA MET A 42 -1.84 10.18 -9.08
C MET A 42 -2.48 11.58 -9.15
N PRO A 43 -3.73 11.80 -8.69
CA PRO A 43 -4.31 13.14 -8.69
C PRO A 43 -3.59 14.08 -7.72
N ALA A 44 -3.14 13.60 -6.56
CA ALA A 44 -2.36 14.41 -5.62
C ALA A 44 -1.07 14.92 -6.27
N PHE A 45 -0.35 14.04 -6.99
CA PHE A 45 0.85 14.41 -7.74
C PHE A 45 0.53 15.40 -8.86
N TYR A 46 -0.50 15.14 -9.67
CA TYR A 46 -0.91 16.05 -10.75
C TYR A 46 -1.24 17.45 -10.24
N LEU A 47 -1.99 17.52 -9.14
CA LEU A 47 -2.34 18.77 -8.47
C LEU A 47 -1.13 19.49 -7.87
N SER A 48 -0.16 18.75 -7.32
CA SER A 48 1.10 19.30 -6.84
C SER A 48 1.91 19.89 -7.98
N ALA A 49 2.18 19.09 -9.03
CA ALA A 49 2.95 19.49 -10.20
C ALA A 49 2.35 20.71 -10.92
N SER A 50 1.02 20.80 -11.01
CA SER A 50 0.34 21.96 -11.61
C SER A 50 0.50 23.25 -10.81
N ARG A 51 0.81 23.15 -9.51
CA ARG A 51 1.00 24.29 -8.60
C ARG A 51 2.47 24.63 -8.36
N GLU A 52 3.40 23.83 -8.90
CA GLU A 52 4.82 24.13 -8.81
C GLU A 52 5.14 25.37 -9.65
N VAL A 53 5.41 26.50 -8.97
CA VAL A 53 6.04 27.67 -9.59
C VAL A 53 7.54 27.49 -9.48
N ARG A 54 8.23 27.29 -10.61
CA ARG A 54 9.69 27.32 -10.64
C ARG A 54 10.14 28.74 -10.97
N THR A 55 10.54 29.49 -9.96
CA THR A 55 11.26 30.74 -10.18
C THR A 55 12.60 30.39 -10.81
N ALA A 56 12.74 30.62 -12.12
CA ALA A 56 14.07 30.69 -12.70
C ALA A 56 14.76 31.89 -12.06
N VAL A 57 15.77 31.64 -11.22
CA VAL A 57 16.74 32.69 -10.89
C VAL A 57 17.34 33.09 -12.22
N ILE A 58 17.00 34.30 -12.65
CA ILE A 58 17.62 34.97 -13.77
C ILE A 58 18.98 35.40 -13.24
N ASP A 59 20.00 34.59 -13.48
CA ASP A 59 21.37 35.03 -13.25
C ASP A 59 21.65 36.18 -14.23
N VAL A 60 21.90 37.36 -13.65
CA VAL A 60 22.19 38.66 -14.30
C VAL A 60 23.52 38.64 -15.04
#